data_AF-A0A1I4F938-F1
#
_entry.id   AF-A0A1I4F938-F1
#
_cell.length_a   1.000
_cell.length_b   1.000
_cell.length_c   1.000
_cell.angle_alpha   90.00
_cell.angle_beta   90.00
_cell.angle_gamma   90.00
#
_symmetry.space_group_name_H-M   'P 1'
#
loop_
_entity.id
_entity.type
_entity.pdbx_description
1 polymer ?
#
loop_
_entity_poly.entity_id
_entity_poly.type
_entity_poly.pdbx_seq_one_letter_code
_entity_poly.pdbx_strand_id
1 'polypeptide(L)'
;MLHLRPGMASLATGSVNFPTIVYENPPDFVRTLATTMRDLGIKPEIEVFDLAMLTNTADLVVEGLILPPPHVQFVFGVKHALPPREDILDFELSLMRKLIPGATWTAAGIGRDQFTVARWALARGGHVRTGLEDNIRMDRHTLAPSNAALVRRTAELAAEAGRPVADAATARRILGLPPVPMRRAA
;
A
#
# COMPACT_ATOMS: atom_id res chain seq x y z
N MET A 1 -1.89 -8.20 16.80
CA MET A 1 -2.40 -9.40 16.09
C MET A 1 -1.35 -10.14 15.25
N LEU A 2 -0.08 -9.70 15.21
CA LEU A 2 0.96 -10.32 14.39
C LEU A 2 1.22 -11.81 14.73
N HIS A 3 0.96 -12.25 15.96
CA HIS A 3 1.09 -13.65 16.37
C HIS A 3 0.23 -14.63 15.54
N LEU A 4 -0.79 -14.14 14.83
CA LEU A 4 -1.61 -14.94 13.90
C LEU A 4 -0.91 -15.25 12.57
N ARG A 5 0.29 -14.69 12.33
CA ARG A 5 1.13 -14.92 11.15
C ARG A 5 0.39 -14.70 9.81
N PRO A 6 -0.21 -13.52 9.58
CA PRO A 6 -0.77 -13.19 8.27
C PRO A 6 0.33 -13.16 7.21
N GLY A 7 -0.03 -13.29 5.93
CA GLY A 7 0.96 -13.17 4.85
C GLY A 7 1.58 -11.77 4.78
N MET A 8 0.80 -10.74 5.11
CA MET A 8 1.23 -9.34 5.14
C MET A 8 0.62 -8.59 6.32
N ALA A 9 1.25 -7.48 6.70
CA ALA A 9 0.72 -6.49 7.62
C ALA A 9 1.21 -5.10 7.22
N SER A 10 0.37 -4.08 7.38
CA SER A 10 0.73 -2.69 7.14
C SER A 10 1.72 -2.19 8.20
N LEU A 11 2.70 -1.38 7.78
CA LEU A 11 3.70 -0.75 8.64
C LEU A 11 3.94 0.68 8.18
N ALA A 12 3.54 1.67 8.97
CA ALA A 12 3.99 3.05 8.78
C ALA A 12 5.37 3.21 9.40
N THR A 13 6.33 3.72 8.62
CA THR A 13 7.73 3.89 9.05
C THR A 13 8.03 5.31 9.55
N GLY A 14 7.00 6.09 9.84
CA GLY A 14 7.09 7.42 10.42
C GLY A 14 5.75 7.95 10.92
N SER A 15 5.78 9.07 11.63
CA SER A 15 4.58 9.75 12.13
C SER A 15 4.13 10.85 11.16
N VAL A 16 2.83 11.15 11.14
CA VAL A 16 2.25 12.20 10.28
C VAL A 16 1.01 12.80 10.94
N ASN A 17 0.60 14.00 10.55
CA ASN A 17 -0.68 14.56 10.99
C ASN A 17 -1.86 13.88 10.27
N PHE A 18 -2.90 13.56 11.02
CA PHE A 18 -4.20 13.08 10.56
C PHE A 18 -5.28 14.14 10.85
N PRO A 19 -6.53 13.98 10.37
CA PRO A 19 -7.56 15.03 10.44
C PRO A 19 -7.79 15.65 11.83
N THR A 20 -7.62 14.85 12.89
CA THR A 20 -7.92 15.25 14.28
C THR A 20 -6.84 14.84 15.27
N ILE A 21 -5.81 14.10 14.86
CA ILE A 21 -4.78 13.52 15.72
C ILE A 21 -3.42 13.53 15.00
N VAL A 22 -2.34 13.30 15.75
CA VAL A 22 -1.09 12.81 15.16
C VAL A 22 -1.25 11.30 14.98
N TYR A 23 -0.94 10.79 13.79
CA TYR A 23 -0.77 9.36 13.59
C TYR A 23 0.65 8.98 14.02
N GLU A 24 0.75 8.63 15.30
CA GLU A 24 2.02 8.39 15.99
C GLU A 24 2.59 7.01 15.67
N ASN A 25 3.80 7.00 15.13
CA ASN A 25 4.61 5.81 14.94
C ASN A 25 6.04 6.13 15.44
N PRO A 26 6.27 6.06 16.76
CA PRO A 26 7.58 6.32 17.35
C PRO A 26 8.65 5.35 16.79
N PRO A 27 9.92 5.78 16.63
CA PRO A 27 10.97 4.94 16.04
C PRO A 27 11.11 3.56 16.68
N ASP A 28 11.15 3.46 18.01
CA ASP A 28 11.28 2.18 18.71
C ASP A 28 10.09 1.24 18.46
N PHE A 29 8.89 1.80 18.33
CA PHE A 29 7.68 1.05 18.00
C PHE A 29 7.76 0.49 16.57
N VAL A 30 8.15 1.31 15.59
CA VAL A 30 8.35 0.88 14.20
C VAL A 30 9.38 -0.24 14.11
N ARG A 31 10.52 -0.10 14.80
CA ARG A 31 11.59 -1.11 14.83
C ARG A 31 11.13 -2.42 15.46
N THR A 32 10.37 -2.33 16.55
CA THR A 32 9.78 -3.48 17.23
C THR A 32 8.81 -4.22 16.31
N LEU A 33 7.93 -3.50 15.60
CA LEU A 33 7.01 -4.09 14.64
C LEU A 33 7.75 -4.74 13.46
N ALA A 34 8.71 -4.05 12.84
CA ALA A 34 9.49 -4.58 11.73
C ALA A 34 10.23 -5.88 12.13
N THR A 35 10.90 -5.87 13.28
CA THR A 35 11.58 -7.04 13.85
C THR A 35 10.59 -8.19 14.07
N THR A 36 9.44 -7.90 14.69
CA THR A 36 8.40 -8.91 14.94
C THR A 36 7.85 -9.50 13.63
N MET A 37 7.60 -8.67 12.61
CA MET A 37 7.12 -9.13 11.30
C MET A 37 8.16 -10.04 10.64
N ARG A 38 9.43 -9.63 10.62
CA ARG A 38 10.54 -10.43 10.08
C ARG A 38 10.63 -11.80 10.77
N ASP A 39 10.66 -11.82 12.09
CA ASP A 39 10.83 -13.05 12.87
C ASP A 39 9.64 -14.03 12.70
N LEU A 40 8.46 -13.49 12.37
CA LEU A 40 7.26 -14.26 12.09
C LEU A 40 7.04 -14.58 10.60
N GLY A 41 7.93 -14.14 9.70
CA GLY A 41 7.80 -14.34 8.26
C GLY A 41 6.64 -13.56 7.61
N ILE A 42 6.25 -12.43 8.21
CA ILE A 42 5.19 -11.53 7.70
C ILE A 42 5.85 -10.49 6.80
N LYS A 43 5.38 -10.35 5.56
CA LYS A 43 5.88 -9.32 4.66
C LYS A 43 5.21 -7.97 4.98
N PRO A 44 5.96 -6.90 5.31
CA PRO A 44 5.35 -5.60 5.52
C PRO A 44 4.87 -4.98 4.19
N GLU A 45 3.68 -4.36 4.23
CA GLU A 45 3.28 -3.31 3.29
C GLU A 45 3.61 -1.96 3.93
N ILE A 46 4.49 -1.19 3.32
CA ILE A 46 5.00 0.06 3.89
C ILE A 46 4.03 1.19 3.56
N GLU A 47 3.38 1.74 4.58
CA GLU A 47 2.43 2.84 4.43
C GLU A 47 3.19 4.17 4.42
N VAL A 48 3.36 4.76 3.24
CA VAL A 48 4.04 6.04 3.03
C VAL A 48 2.99 7.14 2.99
N PHE A 49 2.88 7.88 4.09
CA PHE A 49 2.04 9.09 4.20
C PHE A 49 2.83 10.38 3.98
N ASP A 50 4.16 10.30 3.98
CA ASP A 50 5.09 11.40 3.73
C ASP A 50 6.45 10.87 3.22
N LEU A 51 7.17 11.68 2.44
CA LEU A 51 8.38 11.30 1.71
C LEU A 51 9.47 10.72 2.62
N ALA A 52 9.63 11.26 3.84
CA ALA A 52 10.66 10.82 4.79
C ALA A 52 10.51 9.35 5.19
N MET A 53 9.29 8.78 5.09
CA MET A 53 9.05 7.37 5.37
C MET A 53 9.77 6.45 4.38
N LEU A 54 10.04 6.89 3.15
CA LEU A 54 10.86 6.12 2.20
C LEU A 54 12.31 5.98 2.68
N THR A 55 12.90 7.06 3.20
CA THR A 55 14.25 7.04 3.76
C THR A 55 14.32 6.14 4.99
N ASN A 56 13.37 6.29 5.92
CA ASN A 56 13.29 5.42 7.10
C ASN A 56 13.15 3.94 6.71
N THR A 57 12.38 3.65 5.67
CA THR A 57 12.24 2.28 5.15
C THR A 57 13.54 1.75 4.58
N ALA A 58 14.29 2.57 3.84
CA ALA A 58 15.60 2.20 3.33
C ALA A 58 16.58 1.86 4.46
N ASP A 59 16.60 2.65 5.53
CA ASP A 59 17.43 2.37 6.71
C ASP A 59 17.06 1.02 7.35
N LEU A 60 15.77 0.75 7.54
CA LEU A 60 15.28 -0.53 8.08
C LEU A 60 15.61 -1.73 7.17
N VAL A 61 15.70 -1.53 5.86
CA VAL A 61 16.16 -2.55 4.90
C VAL A 61 17.67 -2.79 5.04
N VAL A 62 18.47 -1.72 5.11
CA VAL A 62 19.94 -1.80 5.28
C VAL A 62 20.30 -2.53 6.58
N GLU A 63 19.54 -2.30 7.64
CA GLU A 63 19.71 -2.96 8.94
C GLU A 63 19.20 -4.41 8.99
N GLY A 64 18.54 -4.89 7.93
CA GLY A 64 17.96 -6.23 7.88
C GLY A 64 16.73 -6.42 8.80
N LEU A 65 16.04 -5.33 9.15
CA LEU A 65 14.76 -5.39 9.87
C LEU A 65 13.58 -5.60 8.92
N ILE A 66 13.69 -5.08 7.68
CA ILE A 66 12.76 -5.35 6.58
C ILE A 66 13.48 -6.13 5.48
N LEU A 67 12.94 -7.29 5.10
CA LEU A 67 13.54 -8.12 4.05
C LEU A 67 13.23 -7.56 2.65
N PRO A 68 14.23 -7.40 1.76
CA PRO A 68 14.00 -6.90 0.41
C PRO A 68 13.46 -7.98 -0.55
N PRO A 69 12.74 -7.59 -1.62
CA PRO A 69 12.22 -6.25 -1.86
C PRO A 69 10.93 -6.02 -1.05
N PRO A 70 10.76 -4.86 -0.36
CA PRO A 70 9.51 -4.54 0.30
C PRO A 70 8.41 -4.19 -0.72
N HIS A 71 7.16 -4.14 -0.24
CA HIS A 71 6.04 -3.57 -0.98
C HIS A 71 5.68 -2.23 -0.36
N VAL A 72 5.59 -1.16 -1.17
CA VAL A 72 5.36 0.21 -0.71
C VAL A 72 3.99 0.71 -1.15
N GLN A 73 3.21 1.29 -0.24
CA GLN A 73 1.93 1.93 -0.53
C GLN A 73 2.05 3.44 -0.34
N PHE A 74 1.87 4.20 -1.42
CA PHE A 74 1.79 5.66 -1.37
C PHE A 74 0.36 6.09 -1.05
N VAL A 75 0.16 6.79 0.06
CA VAL A 75 -1.16 7.19 0.55
C VAL A 75 -1.37 8.68 0.36
N PHE A 76 -2.41 9.03 -0.39
CA PHE A 76 -2.74 10.41 -0.73
C PHE A 76 -4.15 10.83 -0.29
N GLY A 77 -4.31 12.09 0.09
CA GLY A 77 -5.63 12.69 0.33
C GLY A 77 -6.12 12.57 1.76
N VAL A 78 -5.34 12.02 2.68
CA VAL A 78 -5.59 12.19 4.12
C VAL A 78 -5.40 13.66 4.46
N LYS A 79 -6.43 14.28 5.08
CA LYS A 79 -6.35 15.69 5.50
C LYS A 79 -5.17 15.86 6.47
N HIS A 80 -4.33 16.87 6.20
CA HIS A 80 -3.09 17.20 6.93
C HIS A 80 -1.86 16.31 6.64
N ALA A 81 -1.96 15.32 5.76
CA ALA A 81 -0.83 14.58 5.19
C ALA A 81 -0.59 14.99 3.71
N LEU A 82 0.03 14.11 2.91
CA LEU A 82 0.27 14.40 1.49
C LEU A 82 -1.02 14.60 0.68
N PRO A 83 -1.14 15.70 -0.07
CA PRO A 83 -2.26 15.93 -0.97
C PRO A 83 -2.15 15.02 -2.20
N PRO A 84 -3.27 14.67 -2.85
CA PRO A 84 -3.27 13.89 -4.07
C PRO A 84 -2.77 14.77 -5.21
N ARG A 85 -1.46 14.72 -5.47
CA ARG A 85 -0.82 15.38 -6.60
C ARG A 85 0.09 14.41 -7.35
N GLU A 86 -0.05 14.42 -8.67
CA GLU A 86 0.65 13.50 -9.55
C GLU A 86 2.17 13.75 -9.57
N ASP A 87 2.61 15.01 -9.45
CA ASP A 87 4.03 15.38 -9.38
C ASP A 87 4.72 14.87 -8.10
N ILE A 88 3.99 14.77 -6.98
CA ILE A 88 4.50 14.16 -5.74
C ILE A 88 4.71 12.66 -5.95
N LEU A 89 3.73 11.94 -6.51
CA LEU A 89 3.88 10.51 -6.81
C LEU A 89 5.08 10.25 -7.73
N ASP A 90 5.25 11.05 -8.78
CA ASP A 90 6.40 10.90 -9.69
C ASP A 90 7.75 11.08 -8.98
N PHE A 91 7.82 12.03 -8.06
CA PHE A 91 9.00 12.23 -7.23
C PHE A 91 9.23 11.04 -6.28
N GLU A 92 8.20 10.58 -5.57
CA GLU A 92 8.28 9.45 -4.65
C GLU A 92 8.69 8.15 -5.35
N LEU A 93 8.19 7.88 -6.55
CA LEU A 93 8.60 6.74 -7.38
C LEU A 93 10.06 6.84 -7.80
N SER A 94 10.53 8.05 -8.16
CA SER A 94 11.94 8.30 -8.46
C SER A 94 12.83 8.03 -7.24
N LEU A 95 12.41 8.49 -6.07
CA LEU A 95 13.14 8.31 -4.82
C LEU A 95 13.15 6.84 -4.39
N MET A 96 12.00 6.16 -4.39
CA MET A 96 11.88 4.75 -4.05
C MET A 96 12.78 3.87 -4.92
N ARG A 97 12.83 4.09 -6.24
CA ARG A 97 13.71 3.33 -7.14
C ARG A 97 15.20 3.47 -6.80
N LYS A 98 15.61 4.62 -6.26
CA LYS A 98 16.99 4.87 -5.84
C LYS A 98 17.29 4.25 -4.48
N LEU A 99 16.40 4.42 -3.51
CA LEU A 99 16.62 4.01 -2.13
C LEU A 99 16.37 2.51 -1.90
N ILE A 100 15.37 1.95 -2.59
CA ILE A 100 14.87 0.60 -2.36
C ILE A 100 14.68 -0.11 -3.71
N PRO A 101 15.78 -0.40 -4.44
CA PRO A 101 15.70 -1.00 -5.76
C PRO A 101 14.99 -2.37 -5.71
N GLY A 102 14.09 -2.58 -6.67
CA GLY A 102 13.30 -3.81 -6.78
C GLY A 102 12.00 -3.82 -5.96
N ALA A 103 11.72 -2.80 -5.16
CA ALA A 103 10.44 -2.67 -4.46
C ALA A 103 9.26 -2.65 -5.45
N THR A 104 8.18 -3.37 -5.13
CA THR A 104 6.89 -3.21 -5.79
C THR A 104 6.08 -2.15 -5.05
N TRP A 105 5.06 -1.57 -5.71
CA TRP A 105 4.32 -0.47 -5.10
C TRP A 105 2.85 -0.42 -5.48
N THR A 106 2.06 0.13 -4.56
CA THR A 106 0.64 0.46 -4.67
C THR A 106 0.45 1.96 -4.45
N ALA A 107 -0.60 2.56 -5.01
CA ALA A 107 -1.05 3.87 -4.53
C ALA A 107 -2.52 3.83 -4.11
N ALA A 108 -2.83 4.56 -3.04
CA ALA A 108 -4.15 4.66 -2.43
C ALA A 108 -4.58 6.13 -2.32
N GLY A 109 -5.76 6.44 -2.86
CA GLY A 109 -6.38 7.76 -2.72
C GLY A 109 -7.53 7.72 -1.74
N ILE A 110 -7.59 8.69 -0.83
CA ILE A 110 -8.65 8.79 0.17
C ILE A 110 -9.83 9.61 -0.37
N GLY A 111 -11.04 9.14 -0.07
CA GLY A 111 -12.30 9.78 -0.44
C GLY A 111 -12.46 9.94 -1.95
N ARG A 112 -12.71 11.18 -2.38
CA ARG A 112 -12.96 11.50 -3.80
C ARG A 112 -11.77 11.18 -4.72
N ASP A 113 -10.58 11.03 -4.16
CA ASP A 113 -9.34 10.86 -4.92
C ASP A 113 -8.99 9.39 -5.17
N GLN A 114 -9.75 8.42 -4.62
CA GLN A 114 -9.52 6.98 -4.78
C GLN A 114 -9.33 6.55 -6.23
N PHE A 115 -10.27 6.88 -7.11
CA PHE A 115 -10.19 6.49 -8.53
C PHE A 115 -9.19 7.31 -9.34
N THR A 116 -8.88 8.54 -8.90
CA THR A 116 -7.87 9.38 -9.53
C THR A 116 -6.48 8.80 -9.30
N VAL A 117 -6.15 8.47 -8.04
CA VAL A 117 -4.88 7.85 -7.67
C VAL A 117 -4.75 6.45 -8.28
N ALA A 118 -5.84 5.68 -8.34
CA ALA A 118 -5.84 4.39 -9.03
C ALA A 118 -5.43 4.51 -10.51
N ARG A 119 -5.93 5.52 -11.23
CA ARG A 119 -5.51 5.79 -12.62
C ARG A 119 -4.04 6.13 -12.73
N TRP A 120 -3.50 6.95 -11.82
CA TRP A 120 -2.07 7.28 -11.81
C TRP A 120 -1.20 6.06 -11.62
N ALA A 121 -1.56 5.18 -10.67
CA ALA A 121 -0.84 3.95 -10.41
C ALA A 121 -0.89 3.00 -11.61
N LEU A 122 -2.07 2.83 -12.21
CA LEU A 122 -2.26 1.98 -13.38
C LEU A 122 -1.39 2.42 -14.56
N ALA A 123 -1.37 3.73 -14.85
CA ALA A 123 -0.58 4.33 -15.94
C ALA A 123 0.94 4.16 -15.77
N ARG A 124 1.42 3.96 -14.54
CA ARG A 124 2.85 3.86 -14.20
C ARG A 124 3.30 2.44 -13.87
N GLY A 125 2.44 1.45 -14.11
CA GLY A 125 2.77 0.05 -13.83
C GLY A 125 2.66 -0.36 -12.36
N GLY A 126 2.16 0.51 -11.47
CA GLY A 126 1.95 0.20 -10.05
C GLY A 126 0.72 -0.67 -9.78
N HIS A 127 0.43 -0.94 -8.51
CA HIS A 127 -0.77 -1.61 -8.06
C HIS A 127 -1.77 -0.61 -7.45
N VAL A 128 -3.01 -1.05 -7.23
CA VAL A 128 -4.11 -0.16 -6.80
C VAL A 128 -4.80 -0.70 -5.56
N ARG A 129 -5.16 0.21 -4.66
CA ARG A 129 -6.00 -0.07 -3.50
C ARG A 129 -7.36 0.63 -3.64
N THR A 130 -8.41 -0.04 -3.18
CA THR A 130 -9.78 0.50 -3.13
C THR A 130 -10.56 -0.16 -2.00
N GLY A 131 -11.65 0.47 -1.57
CA GLY A 131 -12.51 -0.05 -0.52
C GLY A 131 -13.19 1.04 0.30
N LEU A 132 -14.16 0.61 1.10
CA LEU A 132 -14.96 1.46 1.99
C LEU A 132 -14.14 2.07 3.12
N GLU A 133 -12.98 1.50 3.45
CA GLU A 133 -12.01 2.09 4.37
C GLU A 133 -11.55 3.47 3.87
N ASP A 134 -11.27 3.58 2.57
CA ASP A 134 -10.72 4.80 1.99
C ASP A 134 -11.82 5.72 1.43
N ASN A 135 -12.93 5.15 0.91
CA ASN A 135 -13.99 5.90 0.25
C ASN A 135 -15.34 5.17 0.32
N ILE A 136 -16.37 5.85 0.84
CA ILE A 136 -17.72 5.31 1.00
C ILE A 136 -18.66 5.63 -0.19
N ARG A 137 -18.17 6.23 -1.28
CA ARG A 137 -18.99 6.75 -2.39
C ARG A 137 -18.56 6.23 -3.77
N MET A 138 -19.51 6.03 -4.67
CA MET A 138 -19.21 5.79 -6.09
C MET A 138 -18.91 7.10 -6.83
N ASP A 139 -19.60 8.18 -6.44
CA ASP A 139 -19.50 9.51 -7.02
C ASP A 139 -19.89 10.57 -5.97
N ARG A 140 -20.01 11.84 -6.37
CA ARG A 140 -20.33 12.94 -5.46
C ARG A 140 -21.64 12.74 -4.67
N HIS A 141 -22.61 12.03 -5.24
CA HIS A 141 -23.97 11.92 -4.72
C HIS A 141 -24.32 10.50 -4.26
N THR A 142 -23.69 9.47 -4.82
CA THR A 142 -24.07 8.06 -4.61
C THR A 142 -23.14 7.35 -3.61
N LEU A 143 -23.70 6.70 -2.59
CA LEU A 143 -22.94 5.81 -1.71
C LEU A 143 -22.53 4.53 -2.43
N ALA A 144 -21.37 3.99 -2.09
CA ALA A 144 -20.94 2.69 -2.57
C ALA A 144 -21.79 1.58 -1.92
N PRO A 145 -22.49 0.74 -2.70
CA PRO A 145 -23.37 -0.28 -2.12
C PRO A 145 -22.59 -1.46 -1.52
N SER A 146 -21.30 -1.60 -1.83
CA SER A 146 -20.40 -2.61 -1.25
C SER A 146 -18.94 -2.34 -1.64
N ASN A 147 -18.00 -2.97 -0.93
CA ASN A 147 -16.60 -3.08 -1.37
C ASN A 147 -16.50 -3.70 -2.77
N ALA A 148 -17.34 -4.70 -3.10
CA ALA A 148 -17.34 -5.33 -4.41
C ALA A 148 -17.70 -4.36 -5.55
N ALA A 149 -18.53 -3.35 -5.30
CA ALA A 149 -18.82 -2.30 -6.29
C ALA A 149 -17.58 -1.43 -6.55
N LEU A 150 -16.84 -1.05 -5.51
CA LEU A 150 -15.59 -0.29 -5.64
C LEU A 150 -14.51 -1.11 -6.37
N VAL A 151 -14.37 -2.40 -6.03
CA VAL A 151 -13.45 -3.32 -6.72
C VAL A 151 -13.79 -3.49 -8.19
N ARG A 152 -15.08 -3.65 -8.54
CA ARG A 152 -15.51 -3.71 -9.95
C ARG A 152 -15.13 -2.44 -10.71
N ARG A 153 -15.37 -1.27 -10.12
CA ARG A 153 -14.96 0.00 -10.74
C ARG A 153 -13.45 0.08 -10.93
N THR A 154 -12.65 -0.35 -9.96
CA THR A 154 -11.19 -0.41 -10.10
C THR A 154 -10.73 -1.41 -11.16
N ALA A 155 -11.42 -2.55 -11.32
CA ALA A 155 -11.14 -3.53 -12.37
C ALA A 155 -11.43 -2.99 -13.78
N GLU A 156 -12.51 -2.19 -13.93
CA GLU A 156 -12.80 -1.46 -15.19
C GLU A 156 -11.65 -0.50 -15.53
N LEU A 157 -11.18 0.29 -14.56
CA LEU A 157 -10.03 1.19 -14.77
C LEU A 157 -8.76 0.43 -15.18
N ALA A 158 -8.53 -0.76 -14.61
CA ALA A 158 -7.40 -1.61 -15.00
C ALA A 158 -7.54 -2.10 -16.44
N ALA A 159 -8.74 -2.52 -16.85
CA ALA A 159 -9.03 -2.90 -18.23
C ALA A 159 -8.88 -1.72 -19.21
N GLU A 160 -9.36 -0.53 -18.86
CA GLU A 160 -9.17 0.72 -19.62
C GLU A 160 -7.67 1.03 -19.83
N ALA A 161 -6.84 0.73 -18.83
CA ALA A 161 -5.38 0.89 -18.90
C ALA A 161 -4.66 -0.29 -19.61
N GLY A 162 -5.39 -1.27 -20.13
CA GLY A 162 -4.82 -2.45 -20.79
C GLY A 162 -4.07 -3.40 -19.84
N ARG A 163 -4.40 -3.38 -18.54
CA ARG A 163 -3.74 -4.17 -17.50
C ARG A 163 -4.66 -5.26 -16.95
N PRO A 164 -4.32 -6.55 -17.12
CA PRO A 164 -5.13 -7.63 -16.57
C PRO A 164 -5.11 -7.63 -15.04
N VAL A 165 -6.26 -7.92 -14.42
CA VAL A 165 -6.37 -8.09 -12.98
C VAL A 165 -5.63 -9.37 -12.57
N ALA A 166 -4.70 -9.25 -11.60
CA ALA A 166 -3.95 -10.38 -11.09
C ALA A 166 -4.87 -11.34 -10.31
N ASP A 167 -4.75 -12.64 -10.57
CA ASP A 167 -5.31 -13.65 -9.69
C ASP A 167 -4.50 -13.79 -8.39
N ALA A 168 -5.02 -14.56 -7.44
CA ALA A 168 -4.40 -14.73 -6.12
C ALA A 168 -2.98 -15.32 -6.20
N ALA A 169 -2.73 -16.23 -7.14
CA ALA A 169 -1.42 -16.86 -7.33
C ALA A 169 -0.40 -15.87 -7.90
N THR A 170 -0.81 -15.08 -8.90
CA THR A 170 -0.01 -14.03 -9.52
C THR A 170 0.32 -12.94 -8.52
N ALA A 171 -0.66 -12.47 -7.74
CA ALA A 171 -0.44 -11.46 -6.70
C ALA A 171 0.59 -11.95 -5.67
N ARG A 172 0.48 -13.19 -5.17
CA ARG A 172 1.45 -13.78 -4.25
C ARG A 172 2.85 -13.87 -4.84
N ARG A 173 2.97 -14.27 -6.11
CA ARG A 173 4.27 -14.31 -6.80
C ARG A 173 4.89 -12.92 -6.94
N ILE A 174 4.12 -11.91 -7.34
CA ILE A 174 4.58 -10.51 -7.43
C ILE A 174 5.07 -10.00 -6.08
N LEU A 175 4.33 -10.32 -5.02
CA LEU A 175 4.65 -9.89 -3.65
C LEU A 175 5.74 -10.75 -2.99
N GLY A 176 6.16 -11.87 -3.58
CA GLY A 176 7.11 -12.81 -2.98
C GLY A 176 6.54 -13.54 -1.75
N LEU A 177 5.23 -13.79 -1.74
CA LEU A 177 4.54 -14.52 -0.68
C LEU A 177 4.48 -16.03 -0.98
N PRO A 178 4.39 -16.89 0.06
CA PRO A 178 4.14 -18.31 -0.12
C PRO A 178 2.86 -18.57 -0.93
N PRO A 179 2.78 -19.68 -1.69
CA PRO A 179 1.57 -20.04 -2.43
C PRO A 179 0.37 -20.22 -1.51
N VAL A 180 -0.85 -20.07 -2.05
CA VAL A 180 -2.07 -20.39 -1.30
C VAL A 180 -2.02 -21.89 -0.95
N PRO A 181 -2.19 -22.29 0.33
CA PRO A 181 -2.34 -23.69 0.66
C PRO A 181 -3.50 -24.25 -0.16
N MET A 182 -3.26 -25.31 -0.94
CA MET A 182 -4.36 -26.01 -1.60
C MET A 182 -5.37 -26.40 -0.52
N ARG A 183 -6.60 -25.89 -0.61
CA ARG A 183 -7.69 -26.45 0.20
C ARG A 183 -7.71 -27.94 -0.12
N ARG A 184 -7.46 -28.80 0.87
CA ARG A 184 -7.84 -30.20 0.75
C ARG A 184 -9.33 -30.18 0.43
N ALA A 185 -9.69 -30.69 -0.75
CA ALA A 185 -11.08 -30.96 -1.04
C ALA A 185 -11.60 -31.86 0.08
N ALA A 186 -12.67 -31.42 0.74
CA ALA A 186 -13.44 -32.28 1.64
C ALA A 186 -14.29 -33.23 0.79
#